data_AF-A0A8J7IV90-F1
#
_entry.id   AF-A0A8J7IV90-F1
#
_cell.length_a   1.000
_cell.length_b   1.000
_cell.length_c   1.000
_cell.angle_alpha   90.00
_cell.angle_beta   90.00
_cell.angle_gamma   90.00
#
_symmetry.space_group_name_H-M   'P 1'
#
loop_
_entity.id
_entity.type
_entity.pdbx_description
1 polymer ?
#
loop_
_entity_poly.entity_id
_entity_poly.type
_entity_poly.pdbx_seq_one_letter_code
_entity_poly.pdbx_strand_id
1 'polypeptide(L)'
;MQTKENIVIDNIKKYGDSLDLDYLVNIVNNLSFAELEESLCRLLKSQDRNKISETCFIVRDLVVCGNRYSELTEFREKYPKSLIVKTLESLLSSSDRNTVKDAIYTLGKTCSHNSISALKKAFYYLQDTDPLILSRLFCEMQWLGLDNYWELIDSMMSSDVCFTRWAVIDLLPIEIEGNGEKSNILLQPIYNCLEQLKRDSYEVIRIETEYKYLWINFKLIASTLCKAERRKQRKKLEKQYQSILSFNRFSRVFNYYLDRKNMDSYTIYQLHTFFDYFVFFEDIYKGSL
;
A
#
# COMPACT_ATOMS: atom_id res chain seq x y z
N MET A 1 -41.38 -2.22 -1.21
CA MET A 1 -40.54 -1.08 -1.62
C MET A 1 -39.09 -1.51 -1.45
N GLN A 2 -38.32 -1.53 -2.53
CA GLN A 2 -36.88 -1.80 -2.47
C GLN A 2 -36.21 -0.56 -1.89
N THR A 3 -35.32 -0.71 -0.89
CA THR A 3 -34.59 0.45 -0.34
C THR A 3 -33.56 0.92 -1.37
N LYS A 4 -33.15 2.19 -1.30
CA LYS A 4 -32.15 2.75 -2.24
C LYS A 4 -30.82 1.99 -2.15
N GLU A 5 -30.47 1.52 -0.95
CA GLU A 5 -29.33 0.63 -0.72
C GLU A 5 -29.49 -0.71 -1.45
N ASN A 6 -30.70 -1.27 -1.46
CA ASN A 6 -30.95 -2.52 -2.18
C ASN A 6 -30.79 -2.34 -3.70
N ILE A 7 -31.11 -1.16 -4.27
CA ILE A 7 -30.83 -0.89 -5.68
C ILE A 7 -29.32 -0.98 -5.95
N VAL A 8 -28.50 -0.36 -5.09
CA VAL A 8 -27.03 -0.43 -5.22
C VAL A 8 -26.56 -1.87 -5.05
N ILE A 9 -26.93 -2.53 -3.95
CA ILE A 9 -26.50 -3.90 -3.62
C ILE A 9 -26.94 -4.92 -4.68
N ASP A 10 -28.17 -4.82 -5.18
CA ASP A 10 -28.69 -5.78 -6.15
C ASP A 10 -28.02 -5.59 -7.51
N ASN A 11 -27.62 -4.36 -7.88
CA ASN A 11 -26.78 -4.15 -9.05
C ASN A 11 -25.36 -4.73 -8.84
N ILE A 12 -24.76 -4.59 -7.65
CA ILE A 12 -23.47 -5.26 -7.35
C ILE A 12 -23.60 -6.77 -7.54
N LYS A 13 -24.62 -7.39 -6.93
CA LYS A 13 -24.79 -8.85 -6.99
C LYS A 13 -25.09 -9.36 -8.39
N LYS A 14 -25.85 -8.57 -9.16
CA LYS A 14 -26.26 -8.95 -10.52
C LYS A 14 -25.11 -8.88 -11.52
N TYR A 15 -24.15 -7.97 -11.33
CA TYR A 15 -23.10 -7.67 -12.31
C TYR A 15 -21.68 -7.88 -11.79
N GLY A 16 -21.48 -8.21 -10.51
CA GLY A 16 -20.16 -8.33 -9.88
C GLY A 16 -19.25 -9.41 -10.47
N ASP A 17 -19.84 -10.41 -11.14
CA ASP A 17 -19.10 -11.45 -11.88
C ASP A 17 -18.91 -11.12 -13.36
N SER A 18 -19.58 -10.09 -13.87
CA SER A 18 -19.44 -9.63 -15.26
C SER A 18 -18.44 -8.49 -15.34
N LEU A 19 -17.53 -8.53 -16.33
CA LEU A 19 -16.69 -7.38 -16.70
C LEU A 19 -17.50 -6.23 -17.33
N ASP A 20 -18.82 -6.34 -17.34
CA ASP A 20 -19.74 -5.39 -17.91
C ASP A 20 -19.96 -4.25 -16.93
N LEU A 21 -19.52 -3.05 -17.30
CA LEU A 21 -19.61 -1.84 -16.49
C LEU A 21 -20.93 -1.08 -16.69
N ASP A 22 -21.85 -1.58 -17.53
CA ASP A 22 -23.15 -0.97 -17.78
C ASP A 22 -24.03 -0.90 -16.52
N TYR A 23 -23.72 -1.72 -15.50
CA TYR A 23 -24.33 -1.62 -14.18
C TYR A 23 -24.12 -0.25 -13.52
N LEU A 24 -22.99 0.42 -13.80
CA LEU A 24 -22.70 1.75 -13.27
C LEU A 24 -23.67 2.78 -13.84
N VAL A 25 -23.93 2.71 -15.15
CA VAL A 25 -24.91 3.56 -15.85
C VAL A 25 -26.30 3.31 -15.28
N ASN A 26 -26.66 2.05 -15.03
CA ASN A 26 -27.94 1.71 -14.42
C ASN A 26 -28.08 2.31 -13.01
N ILE A 27 -27.03 2.29 -12.18
CA ILE A 27 -27.08 2.89 -10.83
C ILE A 27 -27.33 4.39 -10.92
N VAL A 28 -26.56 5.13 -11.74
CA VAL A 28 -26.67 6.60 -11.82
C VAL A 28 -27.94 7.08 -12.53
N ASN A 29 -28.52 6.26 -13.42
CA ASN A 29 -29.80 6.59 -14.06
C ASN A 29 -31.01 6.37 -13.14
N ASN A 30 -30.89 5.52 -12.13
CA ASN A 30 -31.99 5.22 -11.18
C ASN A 30 -31.94 6.07 -9.90
N LEU A 31 -30.82 6.74 -9.63
CA LEU A 31 -30.61 7.51 -8.40
C LEU A 31 -30.01 8.87 -8.75
N SER A 32 -30.54 9.95 -8.17
CA SER A 32 -29.85 11.24 -8.20
C SER A 32 -28.51 11.15 -7.48
N PHE A 33 -27.57 12.06 -7.79
CA PHE A 33 -26.27 12.10 -7.11
C PHE A 33 -26.40 12.09 -5.58
N ALA A 34 -27.31 12.91 -5.02
CA ALA A 34 -27.50 13.01 -3.58
C ALA A 34 -27.98 11.69 -2.95
N GLU A 35 -28.85 10.96 -3.64
CA GLU A 35 -29.37 9.67 -3.17
C GLU A 35 -28.31 8.57 -3.25
N LEU A 36 -27.51 8.58 -4.32
CA LEU A 36 -26.39 7.66 -4.46
C LEU A 36 -25.31 7.96 -3.41
N GLU A 37 -24.96 9.22 -3.21
CA GLU A 37 -24.01 9.66 -2.18
C GLU A 37 -24.44 9.20 -0.79
N GLU A 38 -25.70 9.42 -0.43
CA GLU A 38 -26.26 9.00 0.85
C GLU A 38 -26.21 7.47 1.01
N SER A 39 -26.60 6.73 -0.03
CA SER A 39 -26.62 5.26 -0.01
C SER A 39 -25.21 4.69 0.16
N LEU A 40 -24.23 5.17 -0.61
CA LEU A 40 -22.83 4.76 -0.50
C LEU A 40 -22.27 5.10 0.89
N CYS A 41 -22.57 6.28 1.44
CA CYS A 41 -22.13 6.66 2.77
C CYS A 41 -22.71 5.75 3.86
N ARG A 42 -23.99 5.34 3.76
CA ARG A 42 -24.60 4.38 4.71
C ARG A 42 -23.94 3.01 4.62
N LEU A 43 -23.65 2.53 3.41
CA LEU A 43 -22.97 1.24 3.21
C LEU A 43 -21.53 1.25 3.75
N LEU A 44 -20.78 2.33 3.51
CA LEU A 44 -19.44 2.52 4.10
C LEU A 44 -19.45 2.58 5.63
N LYS A 45 -20.59 2.89 6.25
CA LYS A 45 -20.76 2.95 7.72
C LYS A 45 -21.40 1.70 8.32
N SER A 46 -21.66 0.66 7.51
CA SER A 46 -22.53 -0.47 7.88
C SER A 46 -21.96 -1.47 8.90
N GLN A 47 -20.73 -1.27 9.40
CA GLN A 47 -19.97 -2.22 10.25
C GLN A 47 -19.76 -3.62 9.63
N ASP A 48 -20.30 -3.86 8.44
CA ASP A 48 -20.17 -5.09 7.68
C ASP A 48 -18.99 -4.93 6.71
N ARG A 49 -17.89 -5.61 7.02
CA ARG A 49 -16.63 -5.56 6.26
C ARG A 49 -16.84 -5.84 4.78
N ASN A 50 -17.72 -6.78 4.42
CA ASN A 50 -17.95 -7.13 3.02
C ASN A 50 -18.66 -5.99 2.29
N LYS A 51 -19.69 -5.41 2.90
CA LYS A 51 -20.38 -4.23 2.34
C LYS A 51 -19.45 -3.05 2.19
N ILE A 52 -18.56 -2.80 3.16
CA ILE A 52 -17.57 -1.72 3.08
C ILE A 52 -16.63 -1.97 1.88
N SER A 53 -16.06 -3.17 1.77
CA SER A 53 -15.16 -3.55 0.67
C SER A 53 -15.83 -3.43 -0.71
N GLU A 54 -17.04 -3.97 -0.85
CA GLU A 54 -17.84 -3.87 -2.08
C GLU A 54 -18.17 -2.41 -2.44
N THR A 55 -18.52 -1.60 -1.44
CA THR A 55 -18.82 -0.18 -1.66
C THR A 55 -17.58 0.60 -2.08
N CYS A 56 -16.43 0.34 -1.44
CA CYS A 56 -15.13 0.86 -1.85
C CYS A 56 -14.81 0.48 -3.31
N PHE A 57 -15.14 -0.75 -3.73
CA PHE A 57 -14.97 -1.19 -5.11
C PHE A 57 -15.84 -0.39 -6.10
N ILE A 58 -17.14 -0.26 -5.83
CA ILE A 58 -18.03 0.55 -6.68
C ILE A 58 -17.56 2.00 -6.78
N VAL A 59 -17.15 2.61 -5.65
CA VAL A 59 -16.67 4.00 -5.66
C VAL A 59 -15.48 4.15 -6.59
N ARG A 60 -14.55 3.18 -6.60
CA ARG A 60 -13.43 3.18 -7.56
C ARG A 60 -13.94 3.06 -9.00
N ASP A 61 -14.85 2.14 -9.28
CA ASP A 61 -15.41 1.95 -10.62
C ASP A 61 -16.13 3.21 -11.14
N LEU A 62 -16.99 3.82 -10.31
CA LEU A 62 -17.70 5.07 -10.63
C LEU A 62 -16.74 6.21 -10.99
N VAL A 63 -15.61 6.33 -10.30
CA VAL A 63 -14.64 7.43 -10.52
C VAL A 63 -13.66 7.11 -11.65
N VAL A 64 -13.03 5.94 -11.62
CA VAL A 64 -11.93 5.54 -12.50
C VAL A 64 -12.45 5.13 -13.87
N CYS A 65 -13.51 4.31 -13.91
CA CYS A 65 -14.07 3.83 -15.17
C CYS A 65 -15.19 4.73 -15.72
N GLY A 66 -15.74 5.62 -14.89
CA GLY A 66 -16.81 6.55 -15.29
C GLY A 66 -16.40 7.54 -16.39
N ASN A 67 -15.11 7.69 -16.73
CA ASN A 67 -14.70 8.50 -17.87
C ASN A 67 -15.14 7.91 -19.24
N ARG A 68 -15.54 6.63 -19.26
CA ARG A 68 -16.05 5.95 -20.47
C ARG A 68 -17.53 6.24 -20.73
N TYR A 69 -18.24 6.83 -19.77
CA TYR A 69 -19.70 6.98 -19.80
C TYR A 69 -20.11 8.40 -19.42
N SER A 70 -20.84 9.07 -20.32
CA SER A 70 -21.29 10.45 -20.13
C SER A 70 -22.18 10.65 -18.89
N GLU A 71 -22.95 9.65 -18.53
CA GLU A 71 -23.91 9.59 -17.42
C GLU A 71 -23.22 9.70 -16.06
N LEU A 72 -21.93 9.36 -15.99
CA LEU A 72 -21.14 9.43 -14.75
C LEU A 72 -20.40 10.75 -14.56
N THR A 73 -20.52 11.70 -15.50
CA THR A 73 -19.81 12.99 -15.45
C THR A 73 -20.13 13.75 -14.16
N GLU A 74 -21.43 13.86 -13.81
CA GLU A 74 -21.85 14.58 -12.60
C GLU A 74 -21.24 13.96 -11.33
N PHE A 75 -21.25 12.63 -11.23
CA PHE A 75 -20.68 11.93 -10.08
C PHE A 75 -19.18 12.23 -9.96
N ARG A 76 -18.43 12.16 -11.07
CA ARG A 76 -16.98 12.40 -11.09
C ARG A 76 -16.61 13.83 -10.71
N GLU A 77 -17.39 14.81 -11.15
CA GLU A 77 -17.15 16.21 -10.81
C GLU A 77 -17.44 16.53 -9.34
N LYS A 78 -18.47 15.91 -8.77
CA LYS A 78 -18.87 16.13 -7.37
C LYS A 78 -18.08 15.29 -6.37
N TYR A 79 -17.58 14.12 -6.78
CA TYR A 79 -16.87 13.17 -5.90
C TYR A 79 -15.76 13.81 -5.05
N PRO A 80 -14.83 14.65 -5.57
CA PRO A 80 -13.72 15.17 -4.78
C PRO A 80 -14.13 16.02 -3.56
N LYS A 81 -15.36 16.52 -3.53
CA LYS A 81 -15.93 17.32 -2.42
C LYS A 81 -17.09 16.61 -1.73
N SER A 82 -17.35 15.35 -2.08
CA SER A 82 -18.47 14.56 -1.59
C SER A 82 -18.30 14.13 -0.12
N LEU A 83 -19.43 13.79 0.49
CA LEU A 83 -19.47 13.11 1.79
C LEU A 83 -18.85 11.71 1.73
N ILE A 84 -18.80 11.08 0.54
CA ILE A 84 -18.14 9.78 0.34
C ILE A 84 -16.66 9.89 0.68
N VAL A 85 -15.95 10.90 0.15
CA VAL A 85 -14.53 11.14 0.47
C VAL A 85 -14.34 11.35 1.97
N LYS A 86 -15.18 12.17 2.61
CA LYS A 86 -15.12 12.39 4.06
C LYS A 86 -15.37 11.12 4.87
N THR A 87 -16.27 10.27 4.39
CA THR A 87 -16.55 8.98 5.03
C THR A 87 -15.36 8.03 4.87
N LEU A 88 -14.75 7.94 3.68
CA LEU A 88 -13.53 7.17 3.47
C LEU A 88 -12.36 7.65 4.35
N GLU A 89 -12.18 8.98 4.49
CA GLU A 89 -11.18 9.56 5.39
C GLU A 89 -11.41 9.12 6.86
N SER A 90 -12.67 9.04 7.31
CA SER A 90 -12.97 8.55 8.66
C SER A 90 -12.65 7.06 8.86
N LEU A 91 -12.77 6.26 7.80
CA LEU A 91 -12.47 4.82 7.84
C LEU A 91 -10.98 4.53 8.01
N LEU A 92 -10.10 5.51 7.76
CA LEU A 92 -8.66 5.39 8.01
C LEU A 92 -8.33 5.19 9.50
N SER A 93 -9.26 5.50 10.41
CA SER A 93 -9.13 5.28 11.86
C SER A 93 -9.89 4.04 12.35
N SER A 94 -10.37 3.18 11.44
CA SER A 94 -11.06 1.94 11.81
C SER A 94 -10.12 0.98 12.54
N SER A 95 -10.65 0.20 13.48
CA SER A 95 -9.93 -0.92 14.09
C SER A 95 -9.85 -2.15 13.19
N ASP A 96 -10.72 -2.25 12.18
CA ASP A 96 -10.64 -3.29 11.15
C ASP A 96 -9.61 -2.89 10.09
N ARG A 97 -8.52 -3.64 10.07
CA ARG A 97 -7.40 -3.49 9.14
C ARG A 97 -7.84 -3.52 7.69
N ASN A 98 -8.79 -4.37 7.33
CA ASN A 98 -9.23 -4.51 5.94
C ASN A 98 -10.03 -3.30 5.48
N THR A 99 -10.90 -2.79 6.35
CA THR A 99 -11.56 -1.49 6.16
C THR A 99 -10.54 -0.36 5.93
N VAL A 100 -9.50 -0.26 6.76
CA VAL A 100 -8.43 0.75 6.58
C VAL A 100 -7.73 0.57 5.23
N LYS A 101 -7.35 -0.66 4.88
CA LYS A 101 -6.68 -1.01 3.62
C LYS A 101 -7.52 -0.62 2.39
N ASP A 102 -8.83 -0.88 2.43
CA ASP A 102 -9.74 -0.56 1.34
C ASP A 102 -10.00 0.95 1.23
N ALA A 103 -10.08 1.65 2.36
CA ALA A 103 -10.19 3.11 2.38
C ALA A 103 -8.95 3.78 1.77
N ILE A 104 -7.74 3.36 2.19
CA ILE A 104 -6.46 3.84 1.64
C ILE A 104 -6.43 3.65 0.13
N TYR A 105 -6.71 2.42 -0.32
CA TYR A 105 -6.68 2.10 -1.74
C TYR A 105 -7.70 2.88 -2.55
N THR A 106 -8.90 3.05 -2.01
CA THR A 106 -9.96 3.80 -2.69
C THR A 106 -9.52 5.25 -2.85
N LEU A 107 -9.11 5.92 -1.77
CA LEU A 107 -8.65 7.31 -1.81
C LEU A 107 -7.46 7.51 -2.78
N GLY A 108 -6.50 6.58 -2.79
CA GLY A 108 -5.37 6.61 -3.72
C GLY A 108 -5.80 6.46 -5.17
N LYS A 109 -6.58 5.42 -5.49
CA LYS A 109 -7.00 5.11 -6.87
C LYS A 109 -7.99 6.09 -7.47
N THR A 110 -8.80 6.74 -6.65
CA THR A 110 -9.70 7.81 -7.11
C THR A 110 -9.01 9.17 -7.21
N CYS A 111 -7.67 9.23 -7.04
CA CYS A 111 -6.87 10.45 -7.07
C CYS A 111 -7.40 11.53 -6.10
N SER A 112 -7.76 11.15 -4.88
CA SER A 112 -8.31 12.06 -3.86
C SER A 112 -7.19 12.92 -3.24
N HIS A 113 -6.64 13.87 -4.00
CA HIS A 113 -5.53 14.74 -3.56
C HIS A 113 -5.84 15.53 -2.28
N ASN A 114 -7.10 15.91 -2.06
CA ASN A 114 -7.55 16.60 -0.84
C ASN A 114 -7.41 15.73 0.42
N SER A 115 -7.25 14.41 0.28
CA SER A 115 -7.15 13.47 1.39
C SER A 115 -5.72 13.20 1.84
N ILE A 116 -4.70 13.81 1.23
CA ILE A 116 -3.28 13.63 1.62
C ILE A 116 -3.08 13.92 3.12
N SER A 117 -3.72 14.97 3.65
CA SER A 117 -3.61 15.29 5.09
C SER A 117 -4.19 14.18 5.98
N ALA A 118 -5.31 13.57 5.59
CA ALA A 118 -5.90 12.45 6.31
C ALA A 118 -5.03 11.19 6.23
N LEU A 119 -4.48 10.89 5.04
CA LEU A 119 -3.54 9.79 4.83
C LEU A 119 -2.25 9.95 5.63
N LYS A 120 -1.71 11.18 5.72
CA LYS A 120 -0.55 11.51 6.58
C LYS A 120 -0.84 11.27 8.06
N LYS A 121 -2.02 11.66 8.54
CA LYS A 121 -2.43 11.37 9.92
C LYS A 121 -2.54 9.86 10.16
N ALA A 122 -3.12 9.12 9.22
CA ALA A 122 -3.20 7.67 9.28
C ALA A 122 -1.80 7.04 9.28
N PHE A 123 -0.86 7.57 8.51
CA PHE A 123 0.52 7.09 8.48
C PHE A 123 1.18 7.12 9.86
N TYR A 124 1.13 8.28 10.55
CA TYR A 124 1.74 8.41 11.88
C TYR A 124 1.07 7.54 12.95
N TYR A 125 -0.20 7.19 12.77
CA TYR A 125 -0.88 6.23 13.65
C TYR A 125 -0.50 4.78 13.33
N LEU A 126 -0.52 4.42 12.05
CA LEU A 126 -0.28 3.06 11.57
C LEU A 126 1.18 2.65 11.67
N GLN A 127 2.12 3.61 11.72
CA GLN A 127 3.53 3.26 11.80
C GLN A 127 3.90 2.49 13.06
N ASP A 128 3.15 2.67 14.15
CA ASP A 128 3.42 1.98 15.42
C ASP A 128 2.38 0.90 15.75
N THR A 129 1.32 0.78 14.93
CA THR A 129 0.19 -0.14 15.19
C THR A 129 -0.03 -1.19 14.11
N ASP A 130 0.21 -0.86 12.84
CA ASP A 130 0.08 -1.77 11.70
C ASP A 130 1.15 -1.51 10.62
N PRO A 131 2.41 -1.88 10.88
CA PRO A 131 3.52 -1.67 9.94
C PRO A 131 3.29 -2.34 8.57
N LEU A 132 2.46 -3.37 8.52
CA LEU A 132 2.19 -4.13 7.29
C LEU A 132 1.33 -3.36 6.28
N ILE A 133 0.59 -2.32 6.70
CA ILE A 133 -0.17 -1.45 5.79
C ILE A 133 0.69 -0.33 5.20
N LEU A 134 1.78 0.04 5.87
CA LEU A 134 2.55 1.24 5.54
C LEU A 134 3.02 1.26 4.10
N SER A 135 3.48 0.14 3.55
CA SER A 135 3.96 0.10 2.16
C SER A 135 2.87 0.54 1.18
N ARG A 136 1.65 0.04 1.34
CA ARG A 136 0.50 0.42 0.52
C ARG A 136 0.11 1.87 0.73
N LEU A 137 -0.02 2.30 1.99
CA LEU A 137 -0.36 3.70 2.31
C LEU A 137 0.62 4.67 1.67
N PHE A 138 1.89 4.36 1.82
CA PHE A 138 2.98 5.16 1.31
C PHE A 138 2.94 5.24 -0.23
N CYS A 139 2.74 4.11 -0.92
CA CYS A 139 2.60 4.11 -2.38
C CYS A 139 1.39 4.94 -2.87
N GLU A 140 0.23 4.83 -2.21
CA GLU A 140 -0.93 5.64 -2.58
C GLU A 140 -0.69 7.13 -2.30
N MET A 141 0.00 7.48 -1.22
CA MET A 141 0.39 8.88 -0.95
C MET A 141 1.37 9.41 -2.00
N GLN A 142 2.37 8.63 -2.40
CA GLN A 142 3.28 9.01 -3.49
C GLN A 142 2.53 9.26 -4.79
N TRP A 143 1.59 8.37 -5.14
CA TRP A 143 0.73 8.51 -6.32
C TRP A 143 -0.05 9.83 -6.32
N LEU A 144 -0.46 10.30 -5.14
CA LEU A 144 -1.19 11.56 -4.96
C LEU A 144 -0.29 12.81 -4.95
N GLY A 145 1.03 12.68 -5.07
CA GLY A 145 1.98 13.81 -5.04
C GLY A 145 2.50 14.12 -3.63
N LEU A 146 3.02 13.11 -2.93
CA LEU A 146 3.64 13.30 -1.62
C LEU A 146 4.93 14.14 -1.70
N ASP A 147 4.90 15.35 -1.16
CA ASP A 147 6.06 16.26 -1.18
C ASP A 147 7.14 15.98 -0.11
N ASN A 148 6.79 15.29 0.98
CA ASN A 148 7.68 15.04 2.13
C ASN A 148 8.10 13.57 2.26
N TYR A 149 8.40 12.92 1.12
CA TYR A 149 8.81 11.52 1.03
C TYR A 149 9.90 11.15 2.07
N TRP A 150 11.00 11.91 2.11
CA TRP A 150 12.15 11.60 2.96
C TRP A 150 11.86 11.78 4.45
N GLU A 151 11.06 12.78 4.83
CA GLU A 151 10.63 12.98 6.23
C GLU A 151 9.88 11.75 6.76
N LEU A 152 9.00 11.16 5.94
CA LEU A 152 8.27 9.96 6.33
C LEU A 152 9.18 8.73 6.42
N ILE A 153 10.17 8.61 5.53
CA ILE A 153 11.18 7.55 5.60
C ILE A 153 12.01 7.69 6.89
N ASP A 154 12.46 8.90 7.22
CA ASP A 154 13.21 9.17 8.45
C ASP A 154 12.39 8.85 9.70
N SER A 155 11.09 9.18 9.69
CA SER A 155 10.14 8.79 10.75
C SER A 155 10.08 7.27 10.92
N MET A 156 9.93 6.53 9.81
CA MET A 156 9.89 5.06 9.86
C MET A 156 11.20 4.45 10.35
N MET A 157 12.34 4.96 9.89
CA MET A 157 13.67 4.50 10.33
C MET A 157 13.94 4.78 11.80
N SER A 158 13.24 5.75 12.39
CA SER A 158 13.37 6.13 13.80
C SER A 158 12.34 5.44 14.71
N SER A 159 11.40 4.66 14.17
CA SER A 159 10.40 3.96 14.96
C SER A 159 11.04 2.87 15.83
N ASP A 160 10.54 2.69 17.05
CA ASP A 160 10.95 1.59 17.92
C ASP A 160 10.47 0.23 17.40
N VAL A 161 9.41 0.21 16.58
CA VAL A 161 8.85 -1.01 15.98
C VAL A 161 9.75 -1.47 14.83
N CYS A 162 10.41 -2.63 15.00
CA CYS A 162 11.36 -3.12 14.01
C CYS A 162 10.73 -3.38 12.64
N PHE A 163 9.47 -3.81 12.59
CA PHE A 163 8.74 -4.05 11.33
C PHE A 163 8.52 -2.78 10.53
N THR A 164 8.41 -1.63 11.19
CA THR A 164 8.29 -0.31 10.57
C THR A 164 9.59 0.10 9.91
N ARG A 165 10.71 -0.04 10.62
CA ARG A 165 12.05 0.14 10.05
C ARG A 165 12.31 -0.85 8.92
N TRP A 166 11.85 -2.08 9.06
CA TRP A 166 12.00 -3.13 8.06
C TRP A 166 11.26 -2.80 6.75
N ALA A 167 10.03 -2.29 6.86
CA ALA A 167 9.22 -1.86 5.72
C ALA A 167 9.89 -0.77 4.86
N VAL A 168 10.77 0.05 5.44
CA VAL A 168 11.54 1.07 4.69
C VAL A 168 12.33 0.44 3.55
N ILE A 169 12.89 -0.76 3.76
CA ILE A 169 13.68 -1.43 2.74
C ILE A 169 12.85 -1.60 1.47
N ASP A 170 11.58 -2.02 1.56
CA ASP A 170 10.70 -2.21 0.41
C ASP A 170 10.29 -0.89 -0.27
N LEU A 171 10.26 0.21 0.47
CA LEU A 171 9.86 1.54 -0.02
C LEU A 171 10.95 2.29 -0.80
N LEU A 172 12.21 1.95 -0.59
CA LEU A 172 13.33 2.58 -1.28
C LEU A 172 13.39 2.08 -2.74
N PRO A 173 13.30 2.93 -3.76
CA PRO A 173 13.31 2.46 -5.14
C PRO A 173 14.69 1.89 -5.51
N ILE A 174 14.74 0.66 -6.02
CA ILE A 174 15.98 0.10 -6.59
C ILE A 174 16.18 0.68 -7.99
N GLU A 175 15.12 0.81 -8.76
CA GLU A 175 15.14 1.31 -10.13
C GLU A 175 14.74 2.79 -10.14
N ILE A 176 15.69 3.64 -10.55
CA ILE A 176 15.45 5.05 -10.79
C ILE A 176 15.54 5.20 -12.30
N GLU A 177 14.40 5.39 -12.95
CA GLU A 177 14.34 5.65 -14.38
C GLU A 177 15.03 7.00 -14.67
N GLY A 178 16.13 6.97 -15.40
CA GLY A 178 16.86 8.18 -15.76
C GLY A 178 18.32 7.94 -16.15
N ASN A 179 18.73 8.52 -17.28
CA ASN A 179 20.12 8.57 -17.70
C ASN A 179 20.73 9.90 -17.19
N GLY A 180 21.85 9.85 -16.45
CA GLY A 180 22.64 11.03 -16.09
C GLY A 180 22.56 11.49 -14.64
N GLU A 181 22.93 12.76 -14.37
CA GLU A 181 23.13 13.33 -13.02
C GLU A 181 21.88 13.31 -12.11
N LYS A 182 20.67 13.34 -12.69
CA LYS A 182 19.42 13.32 -11.91
C LYS A 182 19.19 12.01 -11.15
N SER A 183 19.73 10.88 -11.62
CA SER A 183 19.62 9.62 -10.89
C SER A 183 20.50 9.62 -9.63
N ASN A 184 21.68 10.24 -9.68
CA ASN A 184 22.58 10.33 -8.53
C ASN A 184 21.99 11.13 -7.35
N ILE A 185 21.19 12.16 -7.63
CA ILE A 185 20.54 13.00 -6.60
C ILE A 185 19.61 12.16 -5.71
N LEU A 186 18.93 11.16 -6.27
CA LEU A 186 18.06 10.26 -5.52
C LEU A 186 18.79 9.03 -4.96
N LEU A 187 19.88 8.59 -5.61
CA LEU A 187 20.67 7.46 -5.12
C LEU A 187 21.39 7.76 -3.79
N GLN A 188 21.87 8.98 -3.59
CA GLN A 188 22.63 9.32 -2.37
C GLN A 188 21.77 9.26 -1.09
N PRO A 189 20.55 9.83 -1.04
CA PRO A 189 19.66 9.63 0.11
C PRO A 189 19.33 8.16 0.37
N ILE A 190 19.06 7.37 -0.68
CA ILE A 190 18.82 5.93 -0.56
C ILE A 190 20.04 5.22 0.06
N TYR A 191 21.23 5.53 -0.44
CA TYR A 191 22.48 4.97 0.07
C TYR A 191 22.64 5.27 1.57
N ASN A 192 22.40 6.52 1.99
CA ASN A 192 22.50 6.92 3.40
C ASN A 192 21.50 6.17 4.29
N CYS A 193 20.26 5.99 3.82
CA CYS A 193 19.26 5.18 4.54
C CYS A 193 19.72 3.73 4.70
N LEU A 194 20.24 3.12 3.63
CA LEU A 194 20.72 1.73 3.66
C LEU A 194 21.99 1.59 4.53
N GLU A 195 22.90 2.55 4.53
CA GLU A 195 24.05 2.61 5.45
C GLU A 195 23.60 2.58 6.92
N GLN A 196 22.53 3.32 7.25
CA GLN A 196 21.96 3.32 8.60
C GLN A 196 21.32 1.97 8.95
N LEU A 197 20.47 1.43 8.07
CA LEU A 197 19.77 0.16 8.28
C LEU A 197 20.72 -1.05 8.35
N LYS A 198 21.91 -0.97 7.75
CA LYS A 198 22.97 -1.98 7.93
C LYS A 198 23.48 -2.09 9.37
N ARG A 199 23.26 -1.04 10.17
CA ARG A 199 23.62 -0.97 11.59
C ARG A 199 22.40 -1.11 12.50
N ASP A 200 21.24 -1.51 11.96
CA ASP A 200 20.02 -1.72 12.75
C ASP A 200 20.27 -2.77 13.83
N SER A 201 19.58 -2.65 14.97
CA SER A 201 19.67 -3.60 16.07
C SER A 201 19.15 -5.00 15.69
N TYR A 202 18.22 -5.08 14.73
CA TYR A 202 17.61 -6.34 14.29
C TYR A 202 18.36 -6.97 13.13
N GLU A 203 18.79 -8.22 13.30
CA GLU A 203 19.61 -8.95 12.32
C GLU A 203 18.93 -9.10 10.95
N VAL A 204 17.63 -9.39 10.92
CA VAL A 204 16.89 -9.56 9.67
C VAL A 204 16.93 -8.30 8.79
N ILE A 205 16.84 -7.12 9.42
CA ILE A 205 16.92 -5.83 8.73
C ILE A 205 18.32 -5.64 8.15
N ARG A 206 19.37 -5.93 8.93
CA ARG A 206 20.76 -5.86 8.45
C ARG A 206 21.00 -6.77 7.24
N ILE A 207 20.53 -8.02 7.32
CA ILE A 207 20.71 -9.02 6.26
C ILE A 207 20.00 -8.59 4.96
N GLU A 208 18.73 -8.18 5.04
CA GLU A 208 18.00 -7.77 3.84
C GLU A 208 18.55 -6.47 3.24
N THR A 209 18.97 -5.54 4.09
CA THR A 209 19.56 -4.26 3.67
C THR A 209 20.84 -4.47 2.87
N GLU A 210 21.69 -5.43 3.25
CA GLU A 210 23.00 -5.63 2.62
C GLU A 210 22.91 -5.83 1.11
N TYR A 211 21.98 -6.67 0.64
CA TYR A 211 21.81 -6.91 -0.79
C TYR A 211 21.43 -5.62 -1.54
N LYS A 212 20.46 -4.88 -1.00
CA LYS A 212 19.99 -3.62 -1.60
C LYS A 212 21.07 -2.55 -1.58
N TYR A 213 21.82 -2.46 -0.48
CA TYR A 213 22.98 -1.58 -0.32
C TYR A 213 24.03 -1.81 -1.41
N LEU A 214 24.41 -3.07 -1.66
CA LEU A 214 25.41 -3.42 -2.67
C LEU A 214 24.96 -2.99 -4.08
N TRP A 215 23.67 -3.14 -4.40
CA TRP A 215 23.10 -2.67 -5.66
C TRP A 215 23.15 -1.15 -5.82
N ILE A 216 22.76 -0.40 -4.78
CA ILE A 216 22.78 1.06 -4.80
C ILE A 216 24.22 1.58 -4.88
N ASN A 217 25.15 1.01 -4.10
CA ASN A 217 26.56 1.35 -4.15
C ASN A 217 27.16 1.10 -5.55
N PHE A 218 26.83 -0.03 -6.17
CA PHE A 218 27.22 -0.30 -7.56
C PHE A 218 26.67 0.74 -8.53
N LYS A 219 25.41 1.15 -8.39
CA LYS A 219 24.81 2.20 -9.25
C LYS A 219 25.52 3.55 -9.10
N LEU A 220 25.92 3.93 -7.90
CA LEU A 220 26.66 5.17 -7.65
C LEU A 220 28.02 5.20 -8.36
N ILE A 221 28.75 4.08 -8.38
CA ILE A 221 30.07 4.00 -9.03
C ILE A 221 29.99 3.55 -10.49
N ALA A 222 28.84 3.10 -10.99
CA ALA A 222 28.75 2.47 -12.31
C ALA A 222 29.21 3.40 -13.44
N SER A 223 28.95 4.70 -13.34
CA SER A 223 29.34 5.69 -14.35
C SER A 223 30.87 5.84 -14.47
N THR A 224 31.63 5.55 -13.42
CA THR A 224 33.10 5.64 -13.40
C THR A 224 33.79 4.38 -13.92
N LEU A 225 33.05 3.30 -14.15
CA LEU A 225 33.57 2.00 -14.57
C LEU A 225 33.46 1.78 -16.08
N CYS A 226 34.46 1.11 -16.66
CA CYS A 226 34.38 0.73 -18.07
C CYS A 226 33.27 -0.33 -18.30
N LYS A 227 32.81 -0.50 -19.54
CA LYS A 227 31.70 -1.41 -19.88
C LYS A 227 31.96 -2.86 -19.43
N ALA A 228 33.21 -3.33 -19.57
CA ALA A 228 33.60 -4.69 -19.19
C ALA A 228 33.54 -4.90 -17.67
N GLU A 229 34.08 -3.94 -16.90
CA GLU A 229 34.05 -3.96 -15.44
C GLU A 229 32.62 -3.86 -14.90
N ARG A 230 31.81 -2.93 -15.43
CA ARG A 230 30.39 -2.84 -15.08
C ARG A 230 29.66 -4.17 -15.24
N ARG A 231 29.84 -4.82 -16.40
CA ARG A 231 29.20 -6.11 -16.68
C ARG A 231 29.70 -7.20 -15.72
N LYS A 232 31.00 -7.21 -15.40
CA LYS A 232 31.60 -8.17 -14.47
C LYS A 232 31.06 -7.98 -13.04
N GLN A 233 31.03 -6.75 -12.55
CA GLN A 233 30.52 -6.45 -11.20
C GLN A 233 29.02 -6.71 -11.09
N ARG A 234 28.21 -6.27 -12.06
CA ARG A 234 26.78 -6.58 -12.10
C ARG A 234 26.51 -8.09 -12.04
N LYS A 235 27.21 -8.88 -12.87
CA LYS A 235 27.09 -10.36 -12.82
C LYS A 235 27.53 -10.95 -11.49
N LYS A 236 28.47 -10.33 -10.78
CA LYS A 236 28.89 -10.77 -9.44
C LYS A 236 27.77 -10.51 -8.43
N LEU A 237 27.13 -9.35 -8.48
CA LEU A 237 25.98 -9.01 -7.62
C LEU A 237 24.76 -9.91 -7.91
N GLU A 238 24.45 -10.15 -9.19
CA GLU A 238 23.38 -11.07 -9.59
C GLU A 238 23.60 -12.52 -9.10
N LYS A 239 24.86 -12.89 -8.85
CA LYS A 239 25.23 -14.20 -8.27
C LYS A 239 25.25 -14.18 -6.73
N GLN A 240 25.29 -13.02 -6.10
CA GLN A 240 25.22 -12.93 -4.65
C GLN A 240 23.81 -13.26 -4.17
N TYR A 241 23.75 -13.87 -2.99
CA TYR A 241 22.50 -14.31 -2.38
C TYR A 241 21.55 -13.13 -2.16
N GLN A 242 20.34 -13.24 -2.69
CA GLN A 242 19.21 -12.41 -2.29
C GLN A 242 18.57 -13.06 -1.06
N SER A 243 18.34 -12.26 0.00
CA SER A 243 17.67 -12.76 1.21
C SER A 243 16.35 -13.44 0.83
N ILE A 244 16.17 -14.69 1.28
CA ILE A 244 14.90 -15.42 1.18
C ILE A 244 13.84 -14.76 2.07
N LEU A 245 14.27 -14.08 3.13
CA LEU A 245 13.43 -13.31 4.04
C LEU A 245 13.34 -11.87 3.52
N SER A 246 12.16 -11.49 3.02
CA SER A 246 11.83 -10.10 2.72
C SER A 246 10.60 -9.65 3.51
N PHE A 247 10.53 -8.37 3.86
CA PHE A 247 9.38 -7.82 4.57
C PHE A 247 8.08 -8.06 3.79
N ASN A 248 8.07 -7.81 2.49
CA ASN A 248 6.96 -8.14 1.60
C ASN A 248 6.52 -9.62 1.65
N ARG A 249 7.47 -10.57 1.66
CA ARG A 249 7.13 -12.01 1.78
C ARG A 249 6.53 -12.32 3.14
N PHE A 250 7.17 -11.85 4.22
CA PHE A 250 6.67 -12.00 5.58
C PHE A 250 5.25 -11.43 5.73
N SER A 251 5.04 -10.19 5.27
CA SER A 251 3.75 -9.51 5.25
C SER A 251 2.68 -10.35 4.55
N ARG A 252 2.97 -10.90 3.37
CA ARG A 252 2.03 -11.77 2.65
C ARG A 252 1.67 -13.03 3.43
N VAL A 253 2.65 -13.70 4.04
CA VAL A 253 2.43 -14.92 4.82
C VAL A 253 1.62 -14.62 6.08
N PHE A 254 1.92 -13.52 6.77
CA PHE A 254 1.15 -13.11 7.95
C PHE A 254 -0.28 -12.68 7.60
N ASN A 255 -0.48 -11.94 6.50
CA ASN A 255 -1.83 -11.60 6.02
C ASN A 255 -2.66 -12.85 5.74
N TYR A 256 -2.07 -13.87 5.11
CA TYR A 256 -2.74 -15.15 4.91
C TYR A 256 -3.10 -15.85 6.24
N TYR A 257 -2.21 -15.77 7.23
CA TYR A 257 -2.50 -16.26 8.57
C TYR A 257 -3.69 -15.53 9.21
N LEU A 258 -3.73 -14.20 9.15
CA LEU A 258 -4.84 -13.39 9.66
C LEU A 258 -6.16 -13.77 8.99
N ASP A 259 -6.17 -13.89 7.66
CA ASP A 259 -7.36 -14.28 6.90
C ASP A 259 -7.84 -15.69 7.29
N ARG A 260 -6.91 -16.65 7.41
CA ARG A 260 -7.23 -18.03 7.86
C ARG A 260 -7.77 -18.09 9.29
N LYS A 261 -7.40 -17.14 10.14
CA LYS A 261 -7.86 -17.03 11.52
C LYS A 261 -9.07 -16.11 11.68
N ASN A 262 -9.57 -15.52 10.59
CA ASN A 262 -10.63 -14.53 10.60
C ASN A 262 -10.33 -13.39 11.59
N MET A 263 -9.08 -12.90 11.58
CA MET A 263 -8.61 -11.81 12.42
C MET A 263 -8.59 -10.51 11.62
N ASP A 264 -9.38 -9.53 12.06
CA ASP A 264 -9.47 -8.20 11.45
C ASP A 264 -8.46 -7.19 12.03
N SER A 265 -7.77 -7.56 13.12
CA SER A 265 -6.73 -6.76 13.75
C SER A 265 -5.68 -7.64 14.42
N TYR A 266 -4.53 -7.05 14.75
CA TYR A 266 -3.46 -7.70 15.49
C TYR A 266 -2.69 -6.66 16.31
N THR A 267 -1.93 -7.13 17.28
CA THR A 267 -0.99 -6.32 18.07
C THR A 267 0.43 -6.53 17.58
N ILE A 268 1.32 -5.55 17.77
CA ILE A 268 2.75 -5.69 17.46
C ILE A 268 3.37 -6.92 18.15
N TYR A 269 2.93 -7.25 19.36
CA TYR A 269 3.35 -8.47 20.06
C TYR A 269 2.97 -9.76 19.31
N GLN A 270 1.74 -9.85 18.78
CA GLN A 270 1.32 -11.00 17.97
C GLN A 270 2.12 -11.09 16.66
N LEU A 271 2.46 -9.95 16.06
CA LEU A 271 3.30 -9.91 14.86
C LEU A 271 4.72 -10.42 15.15
N HIS A 272 5.32 -10.00 16.27
CA HIS A 272 6.61 -10.52 16.75
C HIS A 272 6.56 -12.01 17.00
N THR A 273 5.55 -12.47 17.75
CA THR A 273 5.38 -13.90 18.06
C THR A 273 5.31 -14.73 16.77
N PHE A 274 4.54 -14.27 15.78
CA PHE A 274 4.46 -14.95 14.49
C PHE A 274 5.79 -14.92 13.71
N PHE A 275 6.50 -13.78 13.75
CA PHE A 275 7.81 -13.66 13.12
C PHE A 275 8.83 -14.64 13.67
N ASP A 276 8.88 -14.82 15.00
CA ASP A 276 9.80 -15.78 15.64
C ASP A 276 9.52 -17.22 15.17
N TYR A 277 8.24 -17.60 15.05
CA TYR A 277 7.85 -18.88 14.44
C TYR A 277 8.25 -18.95 12.96
N PHE A 278 8.00 -17.89 12.18
CA PHE A 278 8.30 -17.85 10.75
C PHE A 278 9.81 -18.04 10.47
N VAL A 279 10.67 -17.34 11.22
CA VAL A 279 12.12 -17.48 11.12
C VAL A 279 12.57 -18.88 11.50
N PHE A 280 12.07 -19.43 12.62
CA PHE A 280 12.40 -20.78 13.06
C PHE A 280 12.12 -21.84 11.98
N PHE A 281 10.97 -21.77 11.31
CA PHE A 281 10.65 -22.71 10.23
C PHE A 281 11.52 -22.51 8.99
N GLU A 282 11.75 -21.27 8.55
CA GLU A 282 12.59 -21.00 7.38
C GLU A 282 14.06 -21.41 7.61
N ASP A 283 14.57 -21.32 8.83
CA ASP A 283 15.93 -21.78 9.18
C ASP A 283 16.04 -23.30 9.21
N ILE A 284 15.00 -24.02 9.66
CA ILE A 284 14.95 -25.49 9.57
C ILE A 284 15.02 -25.93 8.10
N TYR A 285 14.28 -25.27 7.21
CA TYR A 285 14.30 -25.61 5.79
C TYR A 285 15.66 -25.34 5.12
N LYS A 286 16.42 -24.34 5.60
CA LYS A 286 17.79 -24.06 5.12
C LYS A 286 18.84 -25.05 5.65
N GLY A 287 18.61 -25.68 6.81
CA GLY A 287 19.48 -26.72 7.35
C GLY A 287 19.30 -28.11 6.73
N SER A 288 18.32 -28.28 5.85
CA SER A 288 17.91 -29.56 5.25
C SER A 288 18.02 -29.65 3.72
N LEU A 289 18.70 -28.69 3.08
CA LEU A 289 19.01 -28.65 1.65
C LEU A 289 20.52 -28.51 1.43
#